data_AF-A0AAW0H4A3-F1
#
_entry.id   AF-A0AAW0H4A3-F1
#
_cell.length_a   1.000
_cell.length_b   1.000
_cell.length_c   1.000
_cell.angle_alpha   90.00
_cell.angle_beta   90.00
_cell.angle_gamma   90.00
#
_symmetry.space_group_name_H-M   'P 1'
#
loop_
_entity.id
_entity.type
_entity.pdbx_description
1 polymer ?
#
loop_
_entity_poly.entity_id
_entity_poly.type
_entity_poly.pdbx_seq_one_letter_code
_entity_poly.pdbx_strand_id
1 'polypeptide(L)'
;VISVCSDDWLVVRIERRPFGNDTELRVDDIYLGNNCSVTRVLSLNYEFSYPAVSCGINKFVFQGNVFILSEIRYRLVQELTRRFQVICSVKRPKSFSTEPFGLNRYSVSAFCGGTQIIGQEPSVSSQRKACEPSFSSSH
;
A
#
# COMPACT_ATOMS: atom_id res chain seq x y z
N VAL A 1 21.48 14.59 -3.28
CA VAL A 1 20.04 14.45 -3.02
C VAL A 1 19.80 13.05 -2.46
N ILE A 2 19.04 12.95 -1.36
CA ILE A 2 18.63 11.68 -0.78
C ILE A 2 17.11 11.60 -0.78
N SER A 3 16.56 10.40 -0.94
CA SER A 3 15.11 10.19 -0.95
C SER A 3 14.72 8.93 -0.18
N VAL A 4 13.62 9.03 0.55
CA VAL A 4 12.95 7.92 1.23
C VAL A 4 11.50 7.94 0.78
N CYS A 5 10.93 6.78 0.49
CA CYS A 5 9.54 6.69 0.04
C CYS A 5 8.84 5.45 0.59
N SER A 6 7.52 5.56 0.64
CA SER A 6 6.58 4.45 0.80
C SER A 6 5.65 4.42 -0.43
N ASP A 7 4.63 3.56 -0.41
CA ASP A 7 3.61 3.60 -1.45
C ASP A 7 2.87 4.95 -1.49
N ASP A 8 2.77 5.65 -0.37
CA ASP A 8 1.91 6.82 -0.23
C ASP A 8 2.67 8.14 -0.13
N TRP A 9 3.94 8.10 0.27
CA TRP A 9 4.72 9.30 0.58
C TRP A 9 6.10 9.28 -0.08
N LEU A 10 6.56 10.47 -0.47
CA LEU A 10 7.92 10.74 -0.89
C LEU A 10 8.51 11.83 0.00
N VAL A 11 9.66 11.52 0.61
CA VAL A 11 10.48 12.47 1.36
C VAL A 11 11.80 12.63 0.64
N VAL A 12 12.14 13.85 0.24
CA VAL A 12 13.38 14.19 -0.46
C VAL A 12 14.13 15.23 0.34
N ARG A 13 15.44 15.02 0.51
CA ARG A 13 16.34 16.02 1.10
C ARG A 13 17.45 16.39 0.12
N ILE A 14 17.66 17.68 -0.01
CA ILE A 14 18.77 18.27 -0.76
C ILE A 14 19.59 19.12 0.19
N GLU A 15 20.91 19.00 0.10
CA GLU A 15 21.81 19.87 0.87
C GLU A 15 21.58 21.32 0.49
N ARG A 16 21.70 22.22 1.46
CA ARG A 16 21.57 23.66 1.20
C ARG A 16 22.66 24.16 0.24
N ARG A 17 23.80 23.46 0.14
CA ARG A 17 24.97 23.80 -0.71
C ARG A 17 25.39 22.62 -1.61
N PRO A 18 24.57 22.21 -2.59
CA PRO A 18 24.78 20.98 -3.34
C PRO A 18 25.94 21.04 -4.36
N PHE A 19 26.56 22.21 -4.53
CA PHE A 19 27.65 22.43 -5.51
C PHE A 19 29.04 22.60 -4.84
N GLY A 20 29.14 22.46 -3.51
CA GLY A 20 30.40 22.51 -2.77
C GLY A 20 31.12 23.87 -2.70
N ASN A 21 30.61 24.90 -3.38
CA ASN A 21 31.23 26.22 -3.53
C ASN A 21 30.64 27.29 -2.58
N ASP A 22 30.21 26.88 -1.37
CA ASP A 22 29.50 27.69 -0.37
C ASP A 22 28.23 28.42 -0.84
N THR A 23 27.82 28.23 -2.09
CA THR A 23 26.61 28.84 -2.64
C THR A 23 25.41 28.10 -2.10
N GLU A 24 24.68 28.79 -1.23
CA GLU A 24 23.45 28.28 -0.68
C GLU A 24 22.29 28.45 -1.65
N LEU A 25 21.49 27.40 -1.81
CA LEU A 25 20.22 27.48 -2.52
C LEU A 25 19.26 28.36 -1.74
N ARG A 26 18.62 29.31 -2.43
CA ARG A 26 17.48 30.04 -1.87
C ARG A 26 16.27 29.13 -1.83
N VAL A 27 15.60 29.10 -0.68
CA VAL A 27 14.42 28.23 -0.45
C VAL A 27 13.30 28.48 -1.48
N ASP A 28 13.11 29.74 -1.88
CA ASP A 28 12.08 30.15 -2.85
C ASP A 28 12.42 29.82 -4.30
N ASP A 29 13.67 29.43 -4.58
CA ASP A 29 14.14 29.12 -5.92
C ASP A 29 14.19 27.62 -6.20
N ILE A 30 13.87 26.79 -5.19
CA ILE A 30 13.89 25.34 -5.28
C ILE A 30 12.51 24.72 -5.13
N TYR A 31 12.22 23.76 -6.01
CA TYR A 31 10.91 23.15 -6.09
C TYR A 31 10.99 21.67 -6.42
N LEU A 32 10.02 20.88 -5.98
CA LEU A 32 9.83 19.48 -6.39
C LEU A 32 8.77 19.38 -7.49
N GLY A 33 9.08 18.66 -8.57
CA GLY A 33 8.16 18.33 -9.66
C GLY A 33 7.40 19.55 -10.19
N ASN A 34 6.08 19.55 -10.03
CA ASN A 34 5.16 20.61 -10.47
C ASN A 34 5.20 21.86 -9.58
N ASN A 35 6.40 22.38 -9.33
CA ASN A 35 6.66 23.59 -8.52
C ASN A 35 6.20 23.50 -7.04
N CYS A 36 6.23 22.32 -6.43
CA CYS A 36 5.94 22.19 -5.01
C CYS A 36 7.10 22.75 -4.15
N SER A 37 6.77 23.55 -3.15
CA SER A 37 7.73 24.26 -2.30
C SER A 37 8.44 23.35 -1.30
N VAL A 38 9.48 23.87 -0.65
CA VAL A 38 10.09 23.22 0.51
C VAL A 38 9.07 23.12 1.63
N THR A 39 8.99 21.94 2.25
CA THR A 39 8.09 21.68 3.39
C THR A 39 8.75 21.95 4.74
N ARG A 40 10.08 21.78 4.82
CA ARG A 40 10.84 22.02 6.04
C ARG A 40 12.27 22.47 5.72
N VAL A 41 12.72 23.50 6.44
CA VAL A 41 14.11 23.96 6.43
C VAL A 41 14.85 23.31 7.60
N LEU A 42 15.89 22.53 7.30
CA LEU A 42 16.77 21.89 8.28
C LEU A 42 18.14 22.58 8.27
N SER A 43 18.96 22.37 9.29
CA SER A 43 20.26 23.05 9.43
C SER A 43 21.15 22.88 8.20
N LEU A 44 21.19 21.67 7.63
CA LEU A 44 22.04 21.31 6.49
C LEU A 44 21.27 21.04 5.18
N ASN A 45 19.94 20.88 5.25
CA ASN A 45 19.14 20.40 4.13
C ASN A 45 17.81 21.14 4.01
N TYR A 46 17.28 21.16 2.79
CA TYR A 46 15.86 21.41 2.56
C TYR A 46 15.14 20.08 2.37
N GLU A 47 13.94 19.98 2.95
CA GLU A 47 13.11 18.78 2.89
C GLU A 47 11.80 19.06 2.15
N PHE A 48 11.50 18.17 1.20
CA PHE A 48 10.22 18.08 0.51
C PHE A 48 9.52 16.81 0.98
N SER A 49 8.36 16.93 1.63
CA SER A 49 7.56 15.81 2.12
C SER A 49 6.17 15.89 1.52
N TYR A 50 5.88 15.02 0.55
CA TYR A 50 4.65 15.09 -0.23
C TYR A 50 4.04 13.70 -0.46
N PRO A 51 2.70 13.60 -0.56
CA PRO A 51 2.07 12.39 -1.03
C PRO A 51 2.57 12.00 -2.42
N ALA A 52 2.81 10.72 -2.67
CA ALA A 52 3.33 10.20 -3.94
C ALA A 52 2.39 10.45 -5.14
N VAL A 53 1.14 10.85 -4.88
CA VAL A 53 0.12 11.23 -5.87
C VAL A 53 0.10 12.74 -6.17
N SER A 54 0.93 13.53 -5.50
CA SER A 54 0.96 14.98 -5.61
C SER A 54 2.21 15.47 -6.35
N CYS A 55 2.30 16.78 -6.60
CA CYS A 55 3.49 17.44 -7.14
C CYS A 55 4.01 16.89 -8.48
N GLY A 56 3.17 16.20 -9.26
CA GLY A 56 3.61 15.56 -10.50
C GLY A 56 4.62 14.43 -10.29
N ILE A 57 4.64 13.83 -9.09
CA ILE A 57 5.45 12.65 -8.79
C ILE A 57 4.95 11.47 -9.64
N ASN A 58 5.86 10.82 -10.34
CA ASN A 58 5.54 9.69 -11.20
C ASN A 58 5.74 8.38 -10.44
N LYS A 59 4.64 7.68 -10.15
CA LYS A 59 4.63 6.38 -9.48
C LYS A 59 4.24 5.29 -10.48
N PHE A 60 5.06 4.25 -10.61
CA PHE A 60 4.73 3.08 -11.43
C PHE A 60 5.21 1.78 -10.79
N VAL A 61 4.65 0.65 -11.23
CA VAL A 61 5.02 -0.69 -10.76
C VAL A 61 5.81 -1.39 -11.85
N PHE A 62 6.99 -1.91 -11.51
CA PHE A 62 7.81 -2.71 -12.42
C PHE A 62 8.39 -3.91 -11.67
N GLN A 63 8.17 -5.12 -12.23
CA GLN A 63 8.62 -6.39 -11.65
C GLN A 63 8.25 -6.57 -10.16
N GLY A 64 7.05 -6.14 -9.77
CA GLY A 64 6.57 -6.23 -8.38
C GLY A 64 7.16 -5.20 -7.42
N ASN A 65 8.02 -4.28 -7.89
CA ASN A 65 8.51 -3.15 -7.12
C ASN A 65 7.77 -1.88 -7.53
N VAL A 66 7.56 -0.98 -6.57
CA VAL A 66 7.06 0.36 -6.85
C VAL A 66 8.25 1.27 -7.07
N PHE A 67 8.23 2.04 -8.14
CA PHE A 67 9.19 3.09 -8.44
C PHE A 67 8.49 4.43 -8.34
N ILE A 68 9.15 5.37 -7.69
CA ILE A 68 8.73 6.76 -7.53
C ILE A 68 9.83 7.64 -8.12
N LEU A 69 9.49 8.38 -9.17
CA LEU A 69 10.37 9.29 -9.87
C LEU A 69 9.87 10.73 -9.73
N SER A 70 10.79 11.65 -9.52
CA SER A 70 10.53 13.09 -9.53
C SER A 70 11.83 13.85 -9.84
N GLU A 71 11.77 15.17 -9.82
CA GLU A 71 12.94 16.03 -9.94
C GLU A 71 12.84 17.23 -9.00
N ILE A 72 13.98 17.63 -8.42
CA ILE A 72 14.12 18.95 -7.80
C ILE A 72 14.60 19.90 -8.88
N ARG A 73 13.91 21.03 -9.04
CA ARG A 73 14.24 22.11 -9.95
C ARG A 73 14.74 23.31 -9.14
N TYR A 74 15.91 23.81 -9.49
CA TYR A 74 16.50 25.03 -8.92
C TYR A 74 16.61 26.10 -10.01
N ARG A 75 15.94 27.24 -9.82
CA ARG A 75 16.02 28.39 -10.72
C ARG A 75 17.16 29.32 -10.26
N LEU A 76 18.18 29.53 -11.09
CA LEU A 76 19.30 30.42 -10.73
C LEU A 76 19.00 31.88 -11.12
N VAL A 77 18.65 32.07 -12.39
CA VAL A 77 18.35 33.36 -13.06
C VAL A 77 17.30 33.04 -14.14
N GLN A 78 16.61 34.05 -14.69
CA GLN A 78 15.39 33.96 -15.53
C GLN A 78 15.33 32.81 -16.55
N GLU A 79 16.43 32.26 -17.05
CA GLU A 79 16.41 31.14 -18.01
C GLU A 79 17.24 29.89 -17.61
N LEU A 80 17.93 29.89 -16.46
CA LEU A 80 18.78 28.78 -16.06
C LEU A 80 18.14 27.96 -14.93
N THR A 81 17.67 26.76 -15.28
CA THR A 81 17.16 25.78 -14.31
C THR A 81 18.09 24.59 -14.20
N ARG A 82 18.59 24.29 -13.00
CA ARG A 82 19.27 23.03 -12.68
C ARG A 82 18.27 22.00 -12.19
N ARG A 83 18.52 20.73 -12.50
CA ARG A 83 17.63 19.62 -12.15
C ARG A 83 18.41 18.55 -11.39
N PHE A 84 17.82 18.04 -10.32
CA PHE A 84 18.34 16.91 -9.56
C PHE A 84 17.32 15.78 -9.62
N GLN A 85 17.74 14.63 -10.13
CA GLN A 85 16.86 13.46 -10.24
C GLN A 85 16.55 12.90 -8.85
N VAL A 86 15.28 12.55 -8.64
CA VAL A 86 14.79 11.86 -7.46
C VAL A 86 14.29 10.49 -7.90
N ILE A 87 14.91 9.45 -7.36
CA ILE A 87 14.56 8.06 -7.66
C ILE A 87 14.44 7.35 -6.33
N CYS A 88 13.28 6.74 -6.10
CA CYS A 88 13.05 5.91 -4.93
C CYS A 88 12.30 4.64 -5.32
N SER A 89 12.62 3.53 -4.68
CA SER A 89 11.94 2.26 -4.91
C SER A 89 11.49 1.62 -3.61
N VAL A 90 10.29 1.05 -3.64
CA VAL A 90 9.69 0.32 -2.53
C VAL A 90 9.48 -1.12 -2.98
N LYS A 91 10.07 -2.06 -2.25
CA LYS A 91 9.80 -3.48 -2.48
C LYS A 91 8.42 -3.79 -1.90
N ARG A 92 7.49 -4.27 -2.72
CA ARG A 92 6.24 -4.82 -2.16
C ARG A 92 6.54 -6.17 -1.54
N PRO A 93 6.15 -6.40 -0.28
CA PRO A 93 6.14 -7.74 0.27
C PRO A 93 5.27 -8.61 -0.64
N LYS A 94 5.77 -9.77 -1.04
CA LYS A 94 4.92 -10.79 -1.65
C LYS A 94 3.95 -11.19 -0.55
N SER A 95 2.68 -10.82 -0.66
CA SER A 95 1.64 -11.37 0.20
C SER A 95 1.64 -12.87 -0.03
N PHE A 96 2.07 -13.64 0.96
CA PHE A 96 1.91 -15.08 0.94
C PHE A 96 0.41 -15.33 0.75
N SER A 97 0.07 -16.05 -0.33
CA SER A 97 -1.24 -16.66 -0.44
C SER A 97 -1.48 -17.39 0.87
N THR A 98 -2.54 -17.03 1.59
CA THR A 98 -3.03 -17.85 2.68
C THR A 98 -3.35 -19.20 2.04
N GLU A 99 -2.46 -20.16 2.21
CA GLU A 99 -2.78 -21.57 1.97
C GLU A 99 -4.08 -21.81 2.76
N PRO A 100 -5.15 -22.30 2.13
CA PRO A 100 -6.31 -22.70 2.89
C PRO A 100 -5.80 -23.72 3.90
N PHE A 101 -5.96 -23.41 5.18
CA PHE A 101 -5.61 -24.32 6.25
C PHE A 101 -6.28 -25.66 5.94
N GLY A 102 -5.47 -26.63 5.51
CA GLY A 102 -5.90 -27.99 5.28
C GLY A 102 -6.30 -28.57 6.63
N LEU A 103 -7.58 -28.47 6.98
CA LEU A 103 -8.15 -29.21 8.08
C LEU A 103 -8.16 -30.68 7.67
N ASN A 104 -7.07 -31.38 7.93
CA ASN A 104 -7.10 -32.83 7.94
C ASN A 104 -7.00 -33.32 9.38
N ARG A 105 -8.07 -34.03 9.77
CA ARG A 105 -8.18 -35.06 10.81
C ARG A 105 -9.12 -34.67 11.95
N TYR A 106 -10.41 -34.96 11.77
CA TYR A 106 -11.08 -36.02 12.50
C TYR A 106 -12.08 -36.69 11.56
N SER A 107 -12.02 -38.03 11.46
CA SER A 107 -12.98 -38.81 10.68
C SER A 107 -14.37 -38.62 11.28
N VAL A 108 -15.33 -38.15 10.48
CA VAL A 108 -16.74 -38.31 10.83
C VAL A 108 -17.05 -39.80 10.66
N SER A 109 -16.94 -40.57 11.74
CA SER A 109 -17.68 -41.82 11.83
C SER A 109 -19.14 -41.43 12.05
N ALA A 110 -19.92 -41.47 10.97
CA ALA A 110 -21.35 -41.55 11.05
C ALA A 110 -21.71 -42.83 11.83
N PHE A 111 -21.93 -42.69 13.14
CA PHE A 111 -22.69 -43.67 13.90
C PHE A 111 -24.12 -43.14 14.02
N CYS A 112 -24.91 -43.40 12.99
CA CYS A 112 -26.33 -43.65 13.18
C CYS A 112 -26.45 -44.99 13.92
N GLY A 113 -26.41 -44.92 15.25
CA GLY A 113 -26.62 -46.06 16.13
C GLY A 113 -27.65 -45.68 17.16
N GLY A 114 -28.92 -45.68 16.76
CA GLY A 114 -30.04 -45.45 17.65
C GLY A 114 -30.23 -46.60 18.62
N THR A 115 -30.56 -46.29 19.87
CA THR A 115 -31.45 -47.12 20.69
C THR A 115 -32.09 -46.21 21.73
N GLN A 116 -33.39 -45.94 21.58
CA GLN A 116 -34.36 -46.17 22.65
C GLN A 116 -35.67 -46.64 22.04
N ILE A 117 -36.11 -47.79 22.55
CA ILE A 117 -37.40 -48.44 22.33
C ILE A 117 -38.48 -47.55 22.96
N ILE A 118 -39.62 -47.38 22.27
CA ILE A 118 -41.00 -47.64 22.75
C ILE A 118 -41.97 -47.13 21.66
N GLY A 119 -42.77 -48.05 21.09
CA GLY A 119 -44.11 -47.74 20.56
C GLY A 119 -44.33 -47.71 19.04
N GLN A 120 -44.78 -48.85 18.50
CA GLN A 120 -45.73 -49.06 17.37
C GLN A 120 -45.42 -48.53 15.93
N GLU A 121 -45.36 -49.50 15.00
CA GLU A 121 -45.40 -49.43 13.52
C GLU A 121 -46.85 -49.25 12.98
N PRO A 122 -47.14 -49.14 11.65
CA PRO A 122 -46.40 -48.60 10.49
C PRO A 122 -47.24 -47.62 9.62
N SER A 123 -46.62 -46.65 8.91
CA SER A 123 -46.96 -46.33 7.49
C SER A 123 -46.11 -45.19 6.90
N VAL A 124 -45.22 -45.56 5.98
CA VAL A 124 -44.74 -44.87 4.76
C VAL A 124 -45.02 -43.36 4.59
N SER A 125 -43.97 -42.53 4.63
CA SER A 125 -43.31 -41.93 3.44
C SER A 125 -42.14 -41.03 3.88
N SER A 126 -40.95 -41.23 3.29
CA SER A 126 -39.73 -40.51 3.65
C SER A 126 -39.52 -39.34 2.70
N GLN A 127 -39.92 -38.13 3.12
CA GLN A 127 -39.54 -36.91 2.42
C GLN A 127 -38.16 -36.44 2.90
N ARG A 128 -37.19 -36.46 1.98
CA ARG A 128 -35.90 -35.79 2.12
C ARG A 128 -36.15 -34.29 2.34
N LYS A 129 -35.82 -33.77 3.51
CA LYS A 129 -35.75 -32.32 3.74
C LYS A 129 -34.31 -31.86 3.64
N ALA A 130 -34.00 -31.18 2.54
CA ALA A 130 -32.78 -30.41 2.37
C ALA A 130 -32.80 -29.25 3.37
N CYS A 131 -31.73 -29.12 4.16
CA CYS A 131 -31.56 -27.98 5.06
C CYS A 131 -31.09 -26.79 4.23
N GLU A 132 -32.00 -25.88 3.91
CA GLU A 132 -31.66 -24.55 3.41
C GLU A 132 -31.90 -23.53 4.52
N PRO A 133 -30.94 -22.63 4.79
CA PRO A 133 -31.12 -21.58 5.79
C PRO A 133 -31.68 -20.31 5.14
N SER A 134 -32.72 -19.71 5.70
CA SER A 134 -33.05 -18.30 5.39
C SER A 134 -33.86 -17.59 6.49
N PHE A 135 -33.71 -16.24 6.48
CA PHE A 135 -33.85 -15.27 7.57
C PHE A 135 -35.21 -14.51 7.62
N SER A 136 -35.63 -14.13 8.85
CA SER A 136 -36.49 -12.96 9.25
C SER A 136 -37.95 -12.88 8.72
N SER A 137 -38.95 -12.15 9.26
CA SER A 137 -39.19 -11.25 10.41
C SER A 137 -40.72 -11.21 10.66
N SER A 138 -41.12 -10.77 11.86
CA SER A 138 -42.46 -10.72 12.47
C SER A 138 -43.51 -9.83 11.79
N HIS A 139 -44.80 -10.24 11.87
CA HIS A 139 -45.93 -9.44 12.40
C HIS A 139 -47.16 -10.31 12.66
#